data_AF-A0A1Q7V6M0-F1
#
_entry.id   AF-A0A1Q7V6M0-F1
#
_cell.length_a   1.000
_cell.length_b   1.000
_cell.length_c   1.000
_cell.angle_alpha   90.00
_cell.angle_beta   90.00
_cell.angle_gamma   90.00
#
_symmetry.space_group_name_H-M   'P 1'
#
loop_
_entity.id
_entity.type
_entity.pdbx_description
1 polymer ?
#
loop_
_entity_poly.entity_id
_entity_poly.type
_entity_poly.pdbx_seq_one_letter_code
_entity_poly.pdbx_strand_id
1 'polypeptide(L)'
;MANIETSGNLQLRPFAKSSDRRLKIMVCRLNSQIIAAIGALLFMCSGSVAAAHPAEKAKPAVSAVLWTDPGDIRSLNLFWGPGGEKHQPQQPVEFLEEDMNGTSPKFDVRDAAGKKWKAKLGLEAKPETAASRFLWAVGYAANENYFVDHLQVTNMPPQLKRRRAHGLTGHDGDVPNVRLQRLADHDKRVGDWNWHNNLFYGSREFNGLRVMMGLIANWDLKDENNAILEDEIKSGARLYEVSDVGTAFGTPGKKYSDKASKGNVGAYCHTKLIAHIHKDYIDLNFPRRPSIANLFELEWDFFFHQVSIEWIGKHIPRSDAKWIGSLLAQLSPDQIRDAFRAAGYSPTEVDALTQAVISRIQELNSL
;
A
#
# COMPACT_ATOMS: atom_id res chain seq x y z
N MET A 1 33.84 -10.08 62.79
CA MET A 1 34.18 -8.72 63.26
C MET A 1 33.12 -7.77 62.73
N ALA A 2 32.72 -6.75 63.49
CA ALA A 2 31.45 -6.05 63.31
C ALA A 2 31.59 -4.54 63.03
N ASN A 3 30.46 -3.94 62.65
CA ASN A 3 30.10 -2.51 62.68
C ASN A 3 30.61 -1.54 61.59
N ILE A 4 29.74 -1.43 60.56
CA ILE A 4 29.08 -0.23 59.98
C ILE A 4 29.39 1.16 60.59
N GLU A 5 29.39 2.16 59.68
CA GLU A 5 28.96 3.59 59.76
C GLU A 5 30.08 4.60 59.43
N THR A 6 29.92 5.75 58.75
CA THR A 6 28.99 6.40 57.80
C THR A 6 29.66 7.75 57.40
N SER A 7 29.11 8.50 56.44
CA SER A 7 29.16 10.00 56.35
C SER A 7 30.41 10.72 55.78
N GLY A 8 30.18 11.81 55.01
CA GLY A 8 31.02 13.03 55.10
C GLY A 8 31.50 13.71 53.81
N ASN A 9 30.76 14.74 53.35
CA ASN A 9 31.08 15.66 52.25
C ASN A 9 32.40 16.47 52.34
N LEU A 10 33.03 16.66 51.15
CA LEU A 10 33.47 17.94 50.51
C LEU A 10 34.39 18.97 51.22
N GLN A 11 35.24 19.63 50.40
CA GLN A 11 36.04 20.87 50.61
C GLN A 11 37.48 20.70 51.18
N LEU A 12 38.51 21.51 50.85
CA LEU A 12 38.62 22.79 50.11
C LEU A 12 40.03 22.97 49.42
N ARG A 13 40.29 24.11 48.77
CA ARG A 13 41.48 24.48 47.95
C ARG A 13 42.71 24.93 48.78
N PRO A 14 43.92 25.09 48.17
CA PRO A 14 44.34 26.38 47.54
C PRO A 14 45.04 26.20 46.16
N PHE A 15 45.11 27.19 45.26
CA PHE A 15 46.15 28.24 45.23
C PHE A 15 45.78 29.47 44.37
N ALA A 16 46.46 30.59 44.63
CA ALA A 16 46.59 31.79 43.78
C ALA A 16 48.09 32.20 43.77
N LYS A 17 48.69 32.99 42.86
CA LYS A 17 48.30 34.21 42.10
C LYS A 17 49.25 34.28 40.86
N SER A 18 49.40 35.30 40.00
CA SER A 18 48.78 36.62 39.73
C SER A 18 49.02 37.00 38.24
N SER A 19 48.10 37.73 37.59
CA SER A 19 48.30 39.11 37.04
C SER A 19 49.26 39.37 35.85
N ASP A 20 48.70 39.77 34.69
CA ASP A 20 49.03 41.02 33.95
C ASP A 20 48.01 41.25 32.80
N ARG A 21 46.96 42.09 32.90
CA ARG A 21 46.93 43.57 32.76
C ARG A 21 47.43 44.21 31.44
N ARG A 22 47.67 43.44 30.36
CA ARG A 22 48.01 44.01 29.02
C ARG A 22 47.26 43.43 27.80
N LEU A 23 45.92 43.45 27.78
CA LEU A 23 45.18 43.37 26.49
C LEU A 23 43.72 43.93 26.52
N LYS A 24 43.47 44.94 27.35
CA LYS A 24 42.26 45.78 27.28
C LYS A 24 42.70 47.22 27.48
N ILE A 25 42.12 48.16 26.71
CA ILE A 25 42.46 49.61 26.65
C ILE A 25 43.71 49.94 25.79
N MET A 26 43.67 49.49 24.52
CA MET A 26 44.32 50.08 23.33
C MET A 26 43.73 49.30 22.13
N VAL A 27 42.88 49.80 21.24
CA VAL A 27 42.55 51.17 20.84
C VAL A 27 41.02 51.36 20.77
N CYS A 28 40.43 52.10 21.72
CA CYS A 28 39.27 52.93 21.38
C CYS A 28 39.82 54.20 20.71
N ARG A 29 39.16 54.67 19.64
CA ARG A 29 39.58 55.79 18.76
C ARG A 29 40.67 55.45 17.73
N LEU A 30 40.31 54.68 16.70
CA LEU A 30 40.66 55.08 15.33
C LEU A 30 39.60 54.63 14.31
N ASN A 31 38.84 55.62 13.83
CA ASN A 31 38.25 55.76 12.49
C ASN A 31 37.45 54.57 11.93
N SER A 32 36.11 54.52 12.08
CA SER A 32 35.14 55.49 11.52
C SER A 32 35.14 55.64 9.98
N GLN A 33 35.74 54.71 9.20
CA GLN A 33 35.70 54.79 7.72
C GLN A 33 35.34 53.52 6.93
N ILE A 34 35.11 52.37 7.55
CA ILE A 34 34.80 51.12 6.81
C ILE A 34 33.28 50.87 6.65
N ILE A 35 32.42 51.52 7.44
CA ILE A 35 30.95 51.33 7.39
C ILE A 35 30.30 52.13 6.22
N ALA A 36 31.01 53.08 5.61
CA ALA A 36 30.49 53.93 4.54
C ALA A 36 30.70 53.37 3.11
N ALA A 37 31.32 52.20 2.95
CA ALA A 37 31.70 51.64 1.63
C ALA A 37 30.73 50.58 1.06
N ILE A 38 29.74 50.11 1.84
CA ILE A 38 28.78 49.07 1.43
C ILE A 38 27.41 49.67 1.06
N GLY A 39 27.10 50.89 1.51
CA GLY A 39 25.80 51.55 1.28
C GLY A 39 25.66 52.33 -0.03
N ALA A 40 26.69 52.40 -0.88
CA ALA A 40 26.75 53.32 -2.02
C ALA A 40 27.15 52.66 -3.36
N LEU A 41 26.81 51.38 -3.55
CA LEU A 41 26.92 50.69 -4.85
C LEU A 41 25.61 50.01 -5.25
N LEU A 42 24.48 50.67 -4.95
CA LEU A 42 23.11 50.16 -5.20
C LEU A 42 22.21 51.14 -5.97
N PHE A 43 22.81 52.16 -6.61
CA PHE A 43 22.10 53.02 -7.55
C PHE A 43 22.90 53.20 -8.84
N MET A 44 22.18 53.08 -9.97
CA MET A 44 22.62 53.30 -11.35
C MET A 44 23.60 52.27 -11.95
N CYS A 45 23.04 51.14 -12.36
CA CYS A 45 23.26 50.67 -13.73
C CYS A 45 21.93 50.15 -14.31
N SER A 46 21.19 51.04 -14.97
CA SER A 46 19.96 50.71 -15.70
C SER A 46 20.30 49.95 -16.98
N GLY A 47 19.43 49.02 -17.40
CA GLY A 47 19.43 48.57 -18.80
C GLY A 47 19.95 47.17 -19.11
N SER A 48 19.92 46.22 -18.17
CA SER A 48 19.85 44.81 -18.59
C SER A 48 18.48 44.53 -19.20
N VAL A 49 18.41 44.52 -20.54
CA VAL A 49 17.29 43.89 -21.25
C VAL A 49 17.31 42.42 -20.85
N ALA A 50 16.45 42.04 -19.92
CA ALA A 50 16.19 40.64 -19.65
C ALA A 50 15.62 40.05 -20.94
N ALA A 51 16.46 39.32 -21.68
CA ALA A 51 15.97 38.44 -22.73
C ALA A 51 14.94 37.54 -22.06
N ALA A 52 13.68 37.68 -22.44
CA ALA A 52 12.62 36.85 -21.92
C ALA A 52 12.98 35.41 -22.31
N HIS A 53 13.47 34.62 -21.35
CA HIS A 53 13.49 33.18 -21.51
C HIS A 53 12.06 32.81 -21.90
N PRO A 54 11.85 32.13 -23.05
CA PRO A 54 10.51 31.70 -23.41
C PRO A 54 10.01 30.88 -22.22
N ALA A 55 8.93 31.37 -21.60
CA ALA A 55 8.38 30.73 -20.42
C ALA A 55 8.19 29.25 -20.77
N GLU A 56 8.93 28.37 -20.08
CA GLU A 56 8.77 26.93 -20.26
C GLU A 56 7.28 26.68 -20.04
N LYS A 57 6.58 26.28 -21.11
CA LYS A 57 5.12 26.12 -21.07
C LYS A 57 4.83 25.25 -19.87
N ALA A 58 4.17 25.82 -18.86
CA ALA A 58 3.92 25.12 -17.60
C ALA A 58 3.32 23.76 -17.96
N LYS A 59 4.04 22.68 -17.66
CA LYS A 59 3.58 21.33 -17.98
C LYS A 59 2.17 21.22 -17.39
N PRO A 60 1.17 20.75 -18.16
CA PRO A 60 -0.20 20.72 -17.69
C PRO A 60 -0.24 20.03 -16.33
N ALA A 61 -0.90 20.67 -15.36
CA ALA A 61 -0.89 20.22 -13.98
C ALA A 61 -1.38 18.77 -13.93
N VAL A 62 -0.50 17.86 -13.51
CA VAL A 62 -0.80 16.43 -13.49
C VAL A 62 -1.83 16.17 -12.39
N SER A 63 -3.02 15.75 -12.77
CA SER A 63 -4.12 15.46 -11.86
C SER A 63 -3.86 14.12 -11.17
N ALA A 64 -3.63 14.16 -9.86
CA ALA A 64 -3.42 12.97 -9.05
C ALA A 64 -4.77 12.47 -8.50
N VAL A 65 -5.12 11.22 -8.78
CA VAL A 65 -6.40 10.60 -8.41
C VAL A 65 -6.14 9.35 -7.57
N LEU A 66 -6.61 9.33 -6.32
CA LEU A 66 -6.62 8.12 -5.47
C LEU A 66 -7.97 7.39 -5.52
N TRP A 67 -9.04 8.15 -5.68
CA TRP A 67 -10.42 7.71 -5.53
C TRP A 67 -11.32 8.45 -6.51
N THR A 68 -12.32 7.77 -7.06
CA THR A 68 -13.37 8.33 -7.92
C THR A 68 -14.73 7.84 -7.42
N ASP A 69 -15.77 8.66 -7.54
CA ASP A 69 -17.14 8.23 -7.20
C ASP A 69 -17.53 6.99 -8.03
N PRO A 70 -17.84 5.83 -7.39
CA PRO A 70 -18.21 4.61 -8.10
C PRO A 70 -19.61 4.68 -8.73
N GLY A 71 -20.41 5.71 -8.44
CA GLY A 71 -21.77 5.85 -8.96
C GLY A 71 -22.74 4.83 -8.33
N ASP A 72 -23.53 4.14 -9.16
CA ASP A 72 -24.52 3.17 -8.67
C ASP A 72 -23.88 1.82 -8.30
N ILE A 73 -23.38 1.73 -7.07
CA ILE A 73 -22.80 0.51 -6.47
C ILE A 73 -23.76 -0.70 -6.56
N ARG A 74 -25.08 -0.49 -6.55
CA ARG A 74 -26.08 -1.57 -6.62
C ARG A 74 -26.15 -2.23 -8.00
N SER A 75 -25.70 -1.52 -9.04
CA SER A 75 -25.64 -2.03 -10.41
C SER A 75 -24.37 -2.84 -10.72
N LEU A 76 -23.34 -2.79 -9.85
CA LEU A 76 -22.04 -3.38 -10.11
C LEU A 76 -22.07 -4.91 -10.06
N ASN A 77 -21.50 -5.55 -11.08
CA ASN A 77 -21.32 -7.00 -11.09
C ASN A 77 -19.95 -7.37 -10.48
N LEU A 78 -19.93 -7.74 -9.20
CA LEU A 78 -18.71 -8.11 -8.49
C LEU A 78 -18.15 -9.49 -8.89
N PHE A 79 -18.94 -10.33 -9.57
CA PHE A 79 -18.41 -11.57 -10.16
C PHE A 79 -17.40 -11.23 -11.26
N TRP A 80 -17.79 -10.35 -12.19
CA TRP A 80 -16.93 -9.95 -13.31
C TRP A 80 -15.96 -8.79 -13.01
N GLY A 81 -16.29 -7.92 -12.07
CA GLY A 81 -15.42 -6.81 -11.65
C GLY A 81 -15.18 -5.75 -12.73
N PRO A 82 -14.08 -4.97 -12.63
CA PRO A 82 -13.85 -3.79 -13.48
C PRO A 82 -13.79 -4.07 -14.99
N GLY A 83 -13.29 -5.24 -15.41
CA GLY A 83 -13.25 -5.61 -16.83
C GLY A 83 -14.57 -6.16 -17.38
N GLY A 84 -15.51 -6.54 -16.52
CA GLY A 84 -16.76 -7.17 -16.94
C GLY A 84 -16.58 -8.54 -17.60
N GLU A 85 -17.66 -9.11 -18.11
CA GLU A 85 -17.65 -10.45 -18.72
C GLU A 85 -16.84 -10.50 -20.02
N LYS A 86 -16.86 -9.39 -20.78
CA LYS A 86 -16.32 -9.30 -22.14
C LYS A 86 -14.79 -9.23 -22.20
N HIS A 87 -14.14 -8.84 -21.10
CA HIS A 87 -12.68 -8.75 -21.03
C HIS A 87 -12.02 -10.02 -20.44
N GLN A 88 -12.79 -11.09 -20.21
CA GLN A 88 -12.22 -12.36 -19.78
C GLN A 88 -11.14 -12.88 -20.75
N PRO A 89 -10.06 -13.50 -20.23
CA PRO A 89 -9.00 -14.09 -21.04
C PRO A 89 -9.54 -15.24 -21.92
N GLN A 90 -9.28 -15.17 -23.23
CA GLN A 90 -9.74 -16.19 -24.17
C GLN A 90 -8.77 -17.37 -24.24
N GLN A 91 -9.27 -18.58 -23.93
CA GLN A 91 -8.46 -19.80 -23.96
C GLN A 91 -8.40 -20.45 -25.37
N PRO A 92 -7.34 -21.22 -25.68
CA PRO A 92 -6.14 -21.46 -24.88
C PRO A 92 -5.24 -20.22 -24.81
N VAL A 93 -4.37 -20.15 -23.79
CA VAL A 93 -3.35 -19.10 -23.69
C VAL A 93 -1.98 -19.64 -24.06
N GLU A 94 -1.13 -18.82 -24.66
CA GLU A 94 0.25 -19.12 -25.03
C GLU A 94 1.24 -18.57 -23.98
N PHE A 95 2.20 -19.38 -23.54
CA PHE A 95 3.31 -18.93 -22.70
C PHE A 95 4.22 -17.93 -23.43
N LEU A 96 4.56 -16.81 -22.77
CA LEU A 96 5.52 -15.84 -23.29
C LEU A 96 6.86 -15.92 -22.54
N GLU A 97 6.87 -15.66 -21.23
CA GLU A 97 8.10 -15.61 -20.42
C GLU A 97 7.85 -15.87 -18.93
N GLU A 98 8.85 -16.42 -18.22
CA GLU A 98 8.82 -16.58 -16.76
C GLU A 98 9.25 -15.27 -16.08
N ASP A 99 8.37 -14.68 -15.27
CA ASP A 99 8.67 -13.45 -14.54
C ASP A 99 9.40 -13.80 -13.24
N MET A 100 10.71 -13.54 -13.25
CA MET A 100 11.61 -13.92 -12.16
C MET A 100 11.56 -12.98 -10.95
N ASN A 101 10.76 -11.91 -10.96
CA ASN A 101 10.74 -10.89 -9.91
C ASN A 101 9.82 -11.26 -8.73
N GLY A 102 10.16 -10.81 -7.52
CA GLY A 102 9.36 -11.07 -6.32
C GLY A 102 9.51 -12.49 -5.76
N THR A 103 8.51 -12.95 -5.00
CA THR A 103 8.51 -14.23 -4.29
C THR A 103 7.62 -15.28 -4.97
N SER A 104 6.34 -14.97 -5.19
CA SER A 104 5.35 -15.89 -5.77
C SER A 104 5.67 -16.23 -7.24
N PRO A 105 5.48 -17.49 -7.69
CA PRO A 105 5.64 -17.86 -9.09
C PRO A 105 4.65 -17.13 -10.00
N LYS A 106 5.16 -16.59 -11.11
CA LYS A 106 4.37 -15.90 -12.13
C LYS A 106 5.05 -15.99 -13.50
N PHE A 107 4.25 -15.85 -14.55
CA PHE A 107 4.68 -15.81 -15.93
C PHE A 107 3.69 -14.99 -16.76
N ASP A 108 4.13 -14.49 -17.91
CA ASP A 108 3.27 -13.75 -18.82
C ASP A 108 2.77 -14.67 -19.94
N VAL A 109 1.50 -14.51 -20.30
CA VAL A 109 0.81 -15.25 -21.37
C VAL A 109 0.16 -14.32 -22.38
N ARG A 110 -0.12 -14.83 -23.58
CA ARG A 110 -0.99 -14.22 -24.58
C ARG A 110 -2.27 -15.05 -24.72
N ASP A 111 -3.42 -14.41 -24.70
CA ASP A 111 -4.69 -15.10 -24.94
C ASP A 111 -5.03 -15.23 -26.43
N ALA A 112 -6.09 -15.97 -26.77
CA ALA A 112 -6.50 -16.18 -28.16
C ALA A 112 -6.95 -14.90 -28.89
N ALA A 113 -7.23 -13.81 -28.17
CA ALA A 113 -7.51 -12.48 -28.72
C ALA A 113 -6.25 -11.60 -28.85
N GLY A 114 -5.07 -12.14 -28.53
CA GLY A 114 -3.79 -11.45 -28.60
C GLY A 114 -3.47 -10.55 -27.39
N LYS A 115 -4.32 -10.53 -26.36
CA LYS A 115 -4.08 -9.74 -25.15
C LYS A 115 -3.03 -10.40 -24.27
N LYS A 116 -2.15 -9.58 -23.68
CA LYS A 116 -1.15 -10.03 -22.71
C LYS A 116 -1.75 -10.04 -21.30
N TRP A 117 -1.42 -11.08 -20.54
CA TRP A 117 -1.87 -11.27 -19.15
C TRP A 117 -0.71 -11.73 -18.28
N LYS A 118 -0.64 -11.24 -17.04
CA LYS A 118 0.29 -11.74 -16.02
C LYS A 118 -0.40 -12.80 -15.18
N ALA A 119 0.01 -14.05 -15.36
CA ALA A 119 -0.45 -15.20 -14.57
C ALA A 119 0.33 -15.25 -13.24
N LYS A 120 -0.37 -15.10 -12.11
CA LYS A 120 0.19 -15.26 -10.74
C LYS A 120 -0.40 -16.51 -10.11
N LEU A 121 0.46 -17.38 -9.56
CA LEU A 121 0.08 -18.73 -9.12
C LEU A 121 0.00 -18.83 -7.60
N GLY A 122 -0.80 -19.79 -7.13
CA GLY A 122 -0.76 -20.24 -5.73
C GLY A 122 -1.61 -19.39 -4.79
N LEU A 123 -1.17 -19.28 -3.53
CA LEU A 123 -2.00 -18.82 -2.39
C LEU A 123 -2.60 -17.41 -2.56
N GLU A 124 -2.01 -16.58 -3.42
CA GLU A 124 -2.42 -15.20 -3.65
C GLU A 124 -3.50 -15.05 -4.74
N ALA A 125 -3.72 -16.08 -5.57
CA ALA A 125 -4.61 -15.99 -6.73
C ALA A 125 -6.07 -15.67 -6.34
N LYS A 126 -6.61 -16.37 -5.33
CA LYS A 126 -7.96 -16.15 -4.82
C LYS A 126 -8.13 -14.82 -4.07
N PRO A 127 -7.33 -14.51 -3.02
CA PRO A 127 -7.55 -13.30 -2.22
C PRO A 127 -7.37 -12.01 -3.03
N GLU A 128 -6.39 -11.96 -3.94
CA GLU A 128 -6.18 -10.83 -4.85
C GLU A 128 -7.41 -10.56 -5.72
N THR A 129 -7.97 -11.62 -6.33
CA THR A 129 -9.16 -11.53 -7.19
C THR A 129 -10.35 -10.96 -6.42
N ALA A 130 -10.63 -11.46 -5.22
CA ALA A 130 -11.73 -10.96 -4.40
C ALA A 130 -11.48 -9.52 -3.89
N ALA A 131 -10.24 -9.21 -3.46
CA ALA A 131 -9.90 -7.93 -2.86
C ALA A 131 -10.03 -6.77 -3.88
N SER A 132 -9.60 -7.01 -5.11
CA SER A 132 -9.72 -6.03 -6.20
C SER A 132 -11.20 -5.66 -6.47
N ARG A 133 -12.15 -6.61 -6.31
CA ARG A 133 -13.59 -6.33 -6.45
C ARG A 133 -14.09 -5.35 -5.40
N PHE A 134 -13.68 -5.50 -4.14
CA PHE A 134 -14.12 -4.61 -3.05
C PHE A 134 -13.49 -3.21 -3.14
N LEU A 135 -12.24 -3.10 -3.57
CA LEU A 135 -11.60 -1.80 -3.83
C LEU A 135 -12.29 -1.04 -4.97
N TRP A 136 -12.51 -1.73 -6.10
CA TRP A 136 -13.26 -1.20 -7.23
C TRP A 136 -14.67 -0.75 -6.85
N ALA A 137 -15.41 -1.59 -6.12
CA ALA A 137 -16.80 -1.34 -5.76
C ALA A 137 -17.03 -0.07 -4.91
N VAL A 138 -16.00 0.40 -4.20
CA VAL A 138 -16.07 1.64 -3.43
C VAL A 138 -15.33 2.81 -4.07
N GLY A 139 -14.79 2.67 -5.29
CA GLY A 139 -14.19 3.77 -6.06
C GLY A 139 -12.66 3.89 -6.05
N TYR A 140 -11.94 2.91 -5.50
CA TYR A 140 -10.47 2.85 -5.65
C TYR A 140 -10.07 2.19 -6.96
N ALA A 141 -8.89 2.56 -7.46
CA ALA A 141 -8.23 1.88 -8.57
C ALA A 141 -8.09 0.37 -8.28
N ALA A 142 -8.36 -0.45 -9.29
CA ALA A 142 -8.17 -1.90 -9.22
C ALA A 142 -8.04 -2.49 -10.63
N ASN A 143 -6.97 -3.21 -10.86
CA ASN A 143 -6.71 -3.92 -12.12
C ASN A 143 -7.78 -4.97 -12.48
N GLU A 144 -7.85 -5.28 -13.78
CA GLU A 144 -8.63 -6.42 -14.27
C GLU A 144 -7.99 -7.72 -13.78
N ASN A 145 -8.70 -8.43 -12.89
CA ASN A 145 -8.28 -9.70 -12.32
C ASN A 145 -9.34 -10.78 -12.62
N TYR A 146 -8.91 -11.93 -13.13
CA TYR A 146 -9.74 -13.11 -13.34
C TYR A 146 -9.07 -14.33 -12.74
N PHE A 147 -9.78 -15.06 -11.88
CA PHE A 147 -9.35 -16.37 -11.41
C PHE A 147 -9.69 -17.44 -12.44
N VAL A 148 -8.76 -18.36 -12.67
CA VAL A 148 -8.93 -19.54 -13.51
C VAL A 148 -8.49 -20.75 -12.69
N ASP A 149 -9.42 -21.67 -12.45
CA ASP A 149 -9.19 -22.84 -11.59
C ASP A 149 -8.20 -23.82 -12.23
N HIS A 150 -8.29 -24.01 -13.56
CA HIS A 150 -7.33 -24.73 -14.39
C HIS A 150 -7.08 -23.95 -15.68
N LEU A 151 -5.88 -23.36 -15.80
CA LEU A 151 -5.45 -22.62 -16.99
C LEU A 151 -4.64 -23.54 -17.91
N GLN A 152 -5.08 -23.69 -19.16
CA GLN A 152 -4.33 -24.43 -20.18
C GLN A 152 -3.36 -23.50 -20.92
N VAL A 153 -2.07 -23.73 -20.73
CA VAL A 153 -0.97 -22.90 -21.26
C VAL A 153 -0.18 -23.66 -22.34
N THR A 154 -0.38 -23.29 -23.61
CA THR A 154 0.40 -23.83 -24.72
C THR A 154 1.82 -23.27 -24.72
N ASN A 155 2.75 -24.01 -25.33
CA ASN A 155 4.18 -23.65 -25.44
C ASN A 155 4.90 -23.44 -24.09
N MET A 156 4.31 -23.84 -22.96
CA MET A 156 4.94 -23.71 -21.64
C MET A 156 6.15 -24.66 -21.52
N PRO A 157 7.33 -24.17 -21.08
CA PRO A 157 8.48 -25.01 -20.79
C PRO A 157 8.16 -26.12 -19.77
N PRO A 158 8.67 -27.36 -19.93
CA PRO A 158 8.37 -28.48 -19.03
C PRO A 158 8.73 -28.25 -17.56
N GLN A 159 9.65 -27.32 -17.27
CA GLN A 159 10.00 -26.89 -15.93
C GLN A 159 10.24 -25.38 -15.90
N LEU A 160 9.39 -24.64 -15.19
CA LEU A 160 9.62 -23.24 -14.79
C LEU A 160 10.39 -23.21 -13.46
N LYS A 161 11.40 -22.34 -13.35
CA LYS A 161 12.35 -22.30 -12.23
C LYS A 161 11.65 -22.01 -10.90
N ARG A 162 10.79 -21.00 -10.87
CA ARG A 162 9.99 -20.60 -9.70
C ARG A 162 8.92 -21.64 -9.38
N ARG A 163 8.23 -22.18 -10.38
CA ARG A 163 7.19 -23.22 -10.19
C ARG A 163 7.77 -24.44 -9.47
N ARG A 164 8.96 -24.90 -9.89
CA ARG A 164 9.71 -25.99 -9.25
C ARG A 164 10.12 -25.66 -7.81
N ALA A 165 10.65 -24.45 -7.58
CA ALA A 165 11.07 -24.01 -6.24
C ALA A 165 9.91 -23.95 -5.21
N HIS A 166 8.68 -23.71 -5.68
CA HIS A 166 7.46 -23.67 -4.85
C HIS A 166 6.69 -25.01 -4.82
N GLY A 167 7.26 -26.09 -5.37
CA GLY A 167 6.65 -27.42 -5.37
C GLY A 167 5.34 -27.53 -6.16
N LEU A 168 5.08 -26.59 -7.07
CA LEU A 168 3.84 -26.56 -7.86
C LEU A 168 3.92 -27.61 -8.99
N THR A 169 3.01 -28.58 -8.94
CA THR A 169 2.93 -29.73 -9.85
C THR A 169 1.96 -29.49 -11.02
N GLY A 170 2.12 -30.28 -12.09
CA GLY A 170 1.34 -30.20 -13.33
C GLY A 170 2.25 -30.36 -14.53
N HIS A 171 1.74 -31.04 -15.55
CA HIS A 171 2.46 -31.43 -16.77
C HIS A 171 1.78 -30.79 -17.98
N ASP A 172 2.50 -30.65 -19.09
CA ASP A 172 1.98 -30.35 -20.43
C ASP A 172 1.09 -29.10 -20.56
N GLY A 173 1.29 -28.10 -19.70
CA GLY A 173 0.58 -26.81 -19.76
C GLY A 173 -0.59 -26.65 -18.81
N ASP A 174 -0.98 -27.69 -18.04
CA ASP A 174 -2.03 -27.55 -17.02
C ASP A 174 -1.49 -26.81 -15.78
N VAL A 175 -2.08 -25.66 -15.48
CA VAL A 175 -1.71 -24.82 -14.35
C VAL A 175 -2.93 -24.53 -13.48
N PRO A 176 -3.04 -25.17 -12.30
CA PRO A 176 -4.18 -24.96 -11.41
C PRO A 176 -4.05 -23.67 -10.58
N ASN A 177 -5.18 -23.13 -10.16
CA ASN A 177 -5.32 -22.01 -9.22
C ASN A 177 -4.46 -20.79 -9.63
N VAL A 178 -4.85 -20.20 -10.77
CA VAL A 178 -4.14 -19.08 -11.40
C VAL A 178 -5.01 -17.83 -11.35
N ARG A 179 -4.39 -16.67 -11.12
CA ARG A 179 -5.01 -15.37 -11.35
C ARG A 179 -4.32 -14.70 -12.54
N LEU A 180 -5.10 -14.43 -13.59
CA LEU A 180 -4.70 -13.62 -14.72
C LEU A 180 -5.04 -12.15 -14.42
N GLN A 181 -4.03 -11.28 -14.56
CA GLN A 181 -4.16 -9.83 -14.36
C GLN A 181 -3.72 -9.08 -15.62
N ARG A 182 -4.41 -7.99 -15.95
CA ARG A 182 -3.90 -6.97 -16.87
C ARG A 182 -4.25 -5.56 -16.38
N LEU A 183 -3.42 -4.60 -16.81
CA LEU A 183 -3.76 -3.18 -16.83
C LEU A 183 -4.80 -2.93 -17.94
N ALA A 184 -5.57 -1.84 -17.86
CA ALA A 184 -6.33 -1.38 -19.01
C ALA A 184 -5.38 -1.04 -20.16
N ASP A 185 -5.82 -1.20 -21.42
CA ASP A 185 -4.94 -1.04 -22.60
C ASP A 185 -4.35 0.38 -22.77
N HIS A 186 -4.83 1.36 -22.00
CA HIS A 186 -4.38 2.75 -21.98
C HIS A 186 -3.64 3.15 -20.69
N ASP A 187 -3.55 2.27 -19.70
CA ASP A 187 -2.89 2.54 -18.42
C ASP A 187 -1.47 2.00 -18.40
N LYS A 188 -0.55 2.83 -17.92
CA LYS A 188 0.87 2.47 -17.81
C LYS A 188 1.43 2.80 -16.43
N ARG A 189 2.05 1.82 -15.76
CA ARG A 189 2.80 2.07 -14.52
C ARG A 189 4.00 2.98 -14.83
N VAL A 190 4.01 4.17 -14.25
CA VAL A 190 5.07 5.20 -14.39
C VAL A 190 5.89 5.39 -13.11
N GLY A 191 5.50 4.74 -12.01
CA GLY A 191 6.21 4.75 -10.75
C GLY A 191 5.39 4.10 -9.64
N ASP A 192 5.84 4.29 -8.41
CA ASP A 192 5.27 3.73 -7.19
C ASP A 192 4.99 4.89 -6.20
N TRP A 193 4.17 4.69 -5.16
CA TRP A 193 3.83 5.76 -4.20
C TRP A 193 3.91 5.31 -2.73
N ASN A 194 4.31 6.23 -1.86
CA ASN A 194 4.62 5.93 -0.46
C ASN A 194 3.42 6.17 0.47
N TRP A 195 3.15 5.23 1.39
CA TRP A 195 2.00 5.30 2.31
C TRP A 195 2.01 6.54 3.20
N HIS A 196 3.17 7.01 3.64
CA HIS A 196 3.28 8.17 4.55
C HIS A 196 3.45 9.50 3.80
N ASN A 197 4.17 9.48 2.69
CA ASN A 197 4.59 10.65 1.92
C ASN A 197 3.90 10.65 0.54
N ASN A 198 2.60 10.98 0.52
CA ASN A 198 1.80 11.11 -0.69
C ASN A 198 0.90 12.35 -0.66
N LEU A 199 0.34 12.69 -1.83
CA LEU A 199 -0.47 13.89 -2.06
C LEU A 199 -1.85 13.86 -1.36
N PHE A 200 -2.27 12.70 -0.87
CA PHE A 200 -3.60 12.48 -0.27
C PHE A 200 -3.54 12.32 1.25
N TYR A 201 -2.36 12.44 1.86
CA TYR A 201 -2.20 12.19 3.30
C TYR A 201 -3.10 13.13 4.12
N GLY A 202 -3.94 12.54 4.98
CA GLY A 202 -4.94 13.26 5.77
C GLY A 202 -6.26 13.55 5.05
N SER A 203 -6.41 13.20 3.77
CA SER A 203 -7.70 13.27 3.07
C SER A 203 -8.64 12.13 3.51
N ARG A 204 -9.95 12.36 3.34
CA ARG A 204 -11.01 11.38 3.61
C ARG A 204 -10.85 10.13 2.74
N GLU A 205 -10.48 10.32 1.49
CA GLU A 205 -10.27 9.28 0.48
C GLU A 205 -9.07 8.40 0.85
N PHE A 206 -7.99 9.00 1.37
CA PHE A 206 -6.85 8.25 1.89
C PHE A 206 -7.18 7.51 3.19
N ASN A 207 -7.90 8.14 4.12
CA ASN A 207 -8.42 7.48 5.31
C ASN A 207 -9.36 6.31 4.97
N GLY A 208 -10.17 6.44 3.93
CA GLY A 208 -11.00 5.36 3.40
C GLY A 208 -10.18 4.19 2.86
N LEU A 209 -9.06 4.44 2.18
CA LEU A 209 -8.17 3.39 1.67
C LEU A 209 -7.54 2.60 2.81
N ARG A 210 -7.14 3.29 3.88
CA ARG A 210 -6.64 2.67 5.13
C ARG A 210 -7.69 1.77 5.77
N VAL A 211 -8.97 2.18 5.76
CA VAL A 211 -10.11 1.36 6.21
C VAL A 211 -10.31 0.14 5.31
N MET A 212 -10.20 0.30 3.98
CA MET A 212 -10.28 -0.83 3.03
C MET A 212 -9.16 -1.86 3.25
N MET A 213 -7.92 -1.42 3.50
CA MET A 213 -6.82 -2.35 3.84
C MET A 213 -7.12 -3.16 5.10
N GLY A 214 -7.75 -2.55 6.11
CA GLY A 214 -8.25 -3.28 7.29
C GLY A 214 -9.43 -4.20 7.00
N LEU A 215 -10.39 -3.75 6.18
CA LEU A 215 -11.55 -4.54 5.77
C LEU A 215 -11.12 -5.85 5.13
N ILE A 216 -10.16 -5.81 4.20
CA ILE A 216 -9.64 -7.00 3.51
C ILE A 216 -8.49 -7.69 4.27
N ALA A 217 -7.93 -7.06 5.31
CA ALA A 217 -6.78 -7.53 6.10
C ALA A 217 -5.49 -7.80 5.28
N ASN A 218 -5.16 -6.91 4.32
CA ASN A 218 -3.97 -7.02 3.46
C ASN A 218 -2.69 -6.54 4.18
N TRP A 219 -1.89 -7.44 4.75
CA TRP A 219 -0.77 -7.08 5.63
C TRP A 219 0.55 -6.69 4.95
N ASP A 220 0.71 -6.91 3.64
CA ASP A 220 1.93 -6.56 2.91
C ASP A 220 1.88 -5.14 2.34
N LEU A 221 1.81 -4.14 3.22
CA LEU A 221 1.68 -2.71 2.86
C LEU A 221 3.05 -2.06 2.59
N LYS A 222 3.81 -2.65 1.67
CA LYS A 222 5.04 -2.05 1.14
C LYS A 222 4.72 -0.95 0.13
N ASP A 223 5.62 0.00 -0.03
CA ASP A 223 5.45 1.08 -1.01
C ASP A 223 5.65 0.57 -2.45
N GLU A 224 6.49 -0.45 -2.66
CA GLU A 224 6.72 -1.07 -3.96
C GLU A 224 5.52 -1.91 -4.46
N ASN A 225 4.60 -2.25 -3.55
CA ASN A 225 3.31 -2.89 -3.86
C ASN A 225 2.27 -1.85 -4.35
N ASN A 226 2.55 -0.55 -4.23
CA ASN A 226 1.72 0.52 -4.74
C ASN A 226 2.16 0.94 -6.15
N ALA A 227 1.22 1.38 -6.99
CA ALA A 227 1.51 1.80 -8.36
C ALA A 227 0.91 3.17 -8.68
N ILE A 228 1.65 3.96 -9.45
CA ILE A 228 1.15 5.16 -10.13
C ILE A 228 0.96 4.78 -11.60
N LEU A 229 -0.29 4.81 -12.06
CA LEU A 229 -0.66 4.57 -13.45
C LEU A 229 -0.91 5.90 -14.15
N GLU A 230 -0.40 6.08 -15.37
CA GLU A 230 -0.68 7.24 -16.23
C GLU A 230 -1.60 6.80 -17.38
N ASP A 231 -2.71 7.50 -17.55
CA ASP A 231 -3.68 7.28 -18.63
C ASP A 231 -3.12 7.92 -19.92
N GLU A 232 -2.68 7.09 -20.87
CA GLU A 232 -2.07 7.54 -22.13
C GLU A 232 -3.09 8.23 -23.07
N ILE A 233 -4.40 8.11 -22.82
CA ILE A 233 -5.47 8.80 -23.57
C ILE A 233 -5.82 10.13 -22.89
N LYS A 234 -6.02 10.15 -21.57
CA LYS A 234 -6.29 11.36 -20.77
C LYS A 234 -4.99 11.96 -20.24
N SER A 235 -4.15 12.43 -21.16
CA SER A 235 -2.80 12.93 -20.88
C SER A 235 -2.74 13.82 -19.62
N GLY A 236 -1.95 13.39 -18.63
CA GLY A 236 -1.76 14.13 -17.38
C GLY A 236 -2.70 13.74 -16.23
N ALA A 237 -3.56 12.73 -16.37
CA ALA A 237 -4.17 12.07 -15.22
C ALA A 237 -3.26 10.93 -14.70
N ARG A 238 -3.05 10.89 -13.38
CA ARG A 238 -2.32 9.81 -12.70
C ARG A 238 -3.16 9.16 -11.62
N LEU A 239 -3.42 7.88 -11.78
CA LEU A 239 -4.19 7.04 -10.86
C LEU A 239 -3.24 6.36 -9.87
N TYR A 240 -3.59 6.40 -8.59
CA TYR A 240 -2.80 5.83 -7.49
C TYR A 240 -3.49 4.55 -7.01
N GLU A 241 -2.87 3.40 -7.26
CA GLU A 241 -3.38 2.06 -6.96
C GLU A 241 -2.58 1.38 -5.84
N VAL A 242 -3.24 0.54 -5.03
CA VAL A 242 -2.57 -0.51 -4.24
C VAL A 242 -2.59 -1.79 -5.09
N SER A 243 -1.46 -2.12 -5.72
CA SER A 243 -1.40 -3.06 -6.85
C SER A 243 -1.08 -4.53 -6.50
N ASP A 244 -0.71 -4.81 -5.25
CA ASP A 244 -0.65 -6.17 -4.69
C ASP A 244 -1.44 -6.23 -3.37
N VAL A 245 -2.60 -6.88 -3.42
CA VAL A 245 -3.51 -7.13 -2.29
C VAL A 245 -3.68 -8.63 -2.03
N GLY A 246 -2.79 -9.46 -2.58
CA GLY A 246 -2.85 -10.92 -2.50
C GLY A 246 -2.64 -11.50 -1.11
N THR A 247 -2.32 -10.68 -0.11
CA THR A 247 -2.20 -11.11 1.29
C THR A 247 -3.50 -10.97 2.10
N ALA A 248 -4.58 -10.50 1.46
CA ALA A 248 -5.91 -10.35 2.01
C ALA A 248 -6.61 -11.65 2.46
N PHE A 249 -7.78 -11.46 3.09
CA PHE A 249 -8.73 -12.49 3.58
C PHE A 249 -8.08 -13.55 4.46
N GLY A 250 -7.13 -13.12 5.29
CA GLY A 250 -6.35 -13.98 6.15
C GLY A 250 -6.15 -13.41 7.54
N THR A 251 -4.97 -13.65 8.11
CA THR A 251 -4.59 -13.08 9.40
C THR A 251 -4.30 -11.57 9.26
N PRO A 252 -4.57 -10.74 10.28
CA PRO A 252 -4.37 -9.28 10.21
C PRO A 252 -2.89 -8.83 10.20
N GLY A 253 -1.97 -9.74 9.87
CA GLY A 253 -0.52 -9.65 9.98
C GLY A 253 0.07 -11.03 9.70
N LYS A 254 1.30 -11.10 9.17
CA LYS A 254 1.97 -12.39 8.87
C LYS A 254 2.16 -13.22 10.13
N LYS A 255 1.95 -14.53 10.02
CA LYS A 255 2.34 -15.58 10.99
C LYS A 255 3.52 -16.38 10.44
N TYR A 256 3.99 -17.37 11.19
CA TYR A 256 5.13 -18.27 10.90
C TYR A 256 5.22 -18.85 9.46
N SER A 257 4.14 -18.87 8.68
CA SER A 257 4.22 -19.15 7.24
C SER A 257 3.17 -18.39 6.43
N ASP A 258 3.45 -18.15 5.15
CA ASP A 258 2.51 -17.55 4.20
C ASP A 258 1.19 -18.33 4.12
N LYS A 259 1.24 -19.68 4.12
CA LYS A 259 0.04 -20.54 4.13
C LYS A 259 -0.80 -20.40 5.41
N ALA A 260 -0.17 -20.10 6.55
CA ALA A 260 -0.89 -19.80 7.78
C ALA A 260 -1.48 -18.38 7.80
N SER A 261 -1.12 -17.52 6.83
CA SER A 261 -1.37 -16.08 6.86
C SER A 261 -2.31 -15.59 5.75
N LYS A 262 -2.02 -15.92 4.49
CA LYS A 262 -2.73 -15.45 3.28
C LYS A 262 -3.97 -16.33 3.04
N GLY A 263 -5.12 -15.73 2.74
CA GLY A 263 -6.37 -16.48 2.47
C GLY A 263 -6.86 -17.37 3.63
N ASN A 264 -6.37 -17.15 4.86
CA ASN A 264 -6.79 -17.89 6.05
C ASN A 264 -8.20 -17.45 6.51
N VAL A 265 -9.22 -18.00 5.85
CA VAL A 265 -10.65 -17.75 6.09
C VAL A 265 -10.99 -17.84 7.58
N GLY A 266 -10.53 -18.89 8.26
CA GLY A 266 -10.76 -19.08 9.70
C GLY A 266 -10.23 -17.92 10.53
N ALA A 267 -9.00 -17.46 10.28
CA ALA A 267 -8.47 -16.29 10.99
C ALA A 267 -9.21 -14.99 10.66
N TYR A 268 -9.59 -14.80 9.40
CA TYR A 268 -10.33 -13.61 8.95
C TYR A 268 -11.70 -13.49 9.63
N CYS A 269 -12.50 -14.57 9.61
CA CYS A 269 -13.86 -14.59 10.16
C CYS A 269 -13.92 -14.41 11.68
N HIS A 270 -12.88 -14.82 12.43
CA HIS A 270 -12.81 -14.61 13.89
C HIS A 270 -12.23 -13.25 14.29
N THR A 271 -11.73 -12.45 13.35
CA THR A 271 -11.07 -11.17 13.62
C THR A 271 -12.03 -10.02 13.34
N LYS A 272 -12.41 -9.27 14.40
CA LYS A 272 -13.11 -7.97 14.28
C LYS A 272 -12.27 -6.95 13.53
N LEU A 273 -12.91 -6.05 12.79
CA LEU A 273 -12.22 -4.98 12.06
C LEU A 273 -11.72 -3.90 13.02
N ILE A 274 -12.58 -3.44 13.93
CA ILE A 274 -12.29 -2.33 14.83
C ILE A 274 -11.77 -2.88 16.16
N ALA A 275 -10.59 -2.42 16.58
CA ALA A 275 -9.99 -2.75 17.87
C ALA A 275 -10.49 -1.79 18.97
N HIS A 276 -10.50 -0.49 18.69
CA HIS A 276 -10.94 0.55 19.63
C HIS A 276 -11.77 1.62 18.92
N ILE A 277 -12.83 2.07 19.60
CA ILE A 277 -13.63 3.24 19.20
C ILE A 277 -13.36 4.32 20.25
N HIS A 278 -12.83 5.46 19.79
CA HIS A 278 -12.63 6.64 20.62
C HIS A 278 -13.71 7.67 20.32
N LYS A 279 -13.61 8.86 20.92
CA LYS A 279 -14.59 9.93 20.70
C LYS A 279 -14.66 10.32 19.21
N ASP A 280 -13.53 10.68 18.62
CA ASP A 280 -13.47 11.30 17.29
C ASP A 280 -12.83 10.40 16.21
N TYR A 281 -12.16 9.30 16.62
CA TYR A 281 -11.44 8.37 15.73
C TYR A 281 -11.62 6.90 16.14
N ILE A 282 -11.18 5.98 15.28
CA ILE A 282 -11.07 4.55 15.55
C ILE A 282 -9.62 4.07 15.38
N ASP A 283 -9.31 2.95 16.04
CA ASP A 283 -8.16 2.12 15.74
C ASP A 283 -8.64 0.76 15.22
N LEU A 284 -8.08 0.35 14.08
CA LEU A 284 -8.31 -0.96 13.49
C LEU A 284 -7.46 -2.03 14.20
N ASN A 285 -7.93 -3.27 14.11
CA ASN A 285 -7.23 -4.49 14.53
C ASN A 285 -6.18 -4.95 13.49
N PHE A 286 -5.79 -4.04 12.60
CA PHE A 286 -4.99 -4.24 11.41
C PHE A 286 -4.23 -2.92 11.09
N PRO A 287 -2.97 -2.95 10.60
CA PRO A 287 -2.09 -4.11 10.59
C PRO A 287 -1.70 -4.46 12.03
N ARG A 288 -1.67 -5.75 12.34
CA ARG A 288 -1.37 -6.24 13.68
C ARG A 288 0.13 -6.35 13.85
N ARG A 289 0.66 -5.60 14.82
CA ARG A 289 2.06 -5.66 15.22
C ARG A 289 2.54 -7.11 15.45
N PRO A 290 3.68 -7.52 14.87
CA PRO A 290 4.23 -8.87 15.04
C PRO A 290 4.62 -9.15 16.49
N SER A 291 4.77 -10.43 16.82
CA SER A 291 5.25 -10.85 18.13
C SER A 291 6.70 -10.37 18.35
N ILE A 292 7.04 -10.02 19.59
CA ILE A 292 8.43 -9.76 19.98
C ILE A 292 9.31 -11.01 19.75
N ALA A 293 8.71 -12.21 19.70
CA ALA A 293 9.40 -13.44 19.32
C ALA A 293 10.09 -13.36 17.94
N ASN A 294 9.49 -12.67 16.95
CA ASN A 294 10.06 -12.55 15.61
C ASN A 294 11.42 -11.82 15.58
N LEU A 295 11.74 -10.99 16.58
CA LEU A 295 13.08 -10.39 16.75
C LEU A 295 14.15 -11.46 17.07
N PHE A 296 13.78 -12.54 17.74
CA PHE A 296 14.69 -13.64 18.07
C PHE A 296 14.78 -14.70 16.96
N GLU A 297 13.84 -14.69 16.01
CA GLU A 297 13.82 -15.57 14.83
C GLU A 297 14.57 -14.99 13.61
N LEU A 298 15.31 -13.87 13.79
CA LEU A 298 16.08 -13.16 12.75
C LEU A 298 15.24 -12.57 11.59
N GLU A 299 13.91 -12.51 11.68
CA GLU A 299 13.02 -11.81 10.73
C GLU A 299 13.03 -10.27 10.93
N TRP A 300 14.21 -9.65 11.06
CA TRP A 300 14.34 -8.26 11.53
C TRP A 300 13.73 -7.25 10.56
N ASP A 301 14.04 -7.33 9.27
CA ASP A 301 13.51 -6.43 8.24
C ASP A 301 11.97 -6.49 8.20
N PHE A 302 11.41 -7.70 8.32
CA PHE A 302 9.97 -7.91 8.37
C PHE A 302 9.35 -7.32 9.64
N PHE A 303 9.98 -7.54 10.81
CA PHE A 303 9.51 -6.97 12.08
C PHE A 303 9.49 -5.44 12.04
N PHE A 304 10.59 -4.81 11.64
CA PHE A 304 10.67 -3.35 11.58
C PHE A 304 9.75 -2.75 10.52
N HIS A 305 9.58 -3.41 9.37
CA HIS A 305 8.57 -3.00 8.38
C HIS A 305 7.15 -3.05 8.94
N GLN A 306 6.74 -4.14 9.60
CA GLN A 306 5.39 -4.23 10.18
C GLN A 306 5.15 -3.21 11.30
N VAL A 307 6.19 -2.86 12.08
CA VAL A 307 6.11 -1.76 13.05
C VAL A 307 6.01 -0.40 12.35
N SER A 308 6.72 -0.18 11.24
CA SER A 308 6.68 1.09 10.51
C SER A 308 5.36 1.36 9.79
N ILE A 309 4.55 0.32 9.52
CA ILE A 309 3.19 0.44 8.97
C ILE A 309 2.07 0.38 10.02
N GLU A 310 2.37 0.17 11.32
CA GLU A 310 1.35 0.03 12.38
C GLU A 310 0.37 1.22 12.40
N TRP A 311 0.87 2.43 12.13
CA TRP A 311 0.08 3.67 12.09
C TRP A 311 -1.02 3.66 11.03
N ILE A 312 -0.91 2.87 9.95
CA ILE A 312 -1.92 2.80 8.88
C ILE A 312 -3.29 2.46 9.49
N GLY A 313 -3.30 1.60 10.51
CA GLY A 313 -4.51 1.19 11.24
C GLY A 313 -5.00 2.14 12.34
N LYS A 314 -4.29 3.22 12.66
CA LYS A 314 -4.51 4.01 13.90
C LYS A 314 -5.00 5.41 13.63
N HIS A 315 -5.78 5.98 14.55
CA HIS A 315 -6.26 7.37 14.45
C HIS A 315 -6.97 7.68 13.12
N ILE A 316 -7.89 6.81 12.69
CA ILE A 316 -8.73 7.04 11.51
C ILE A 316 -10.01 7.79 11.95
N PRO A 317 -10.36 8.95 11.37
CA PRO A 317 -11.57 9.69 11.74
C PRO A 317 -12.84 8.83 11.59
N ARG A 318 -13.75 8.90 12.58
CA ARG A 318 -15.00 8.12 12.57
C ARG A 318 -15.88 8.40 11.35
N SER A 319 -15.91 9.66 10.90
CA SER A 319 -16.61 10.09 9.68
C SER A 319 -16.16 9.33 8.44
N ASP A 320 -14.87 9.10 8.33
CA ASP A 320 -14.24 8.58 7.11
C ASP A 320 -14.38 7.05 7.06
N ALA A 321 -14.25 6.40 8.22
CA ALA A 321 -14.55 4.98 8.38
C ALA A 321 -16.04 4.68 8.16
N LYS A 322 -16.94 5.50 8.73
CA LYS A 322 -18.38 5.37 8.50
C LYS A 322 -18.76 5.62 7.04
N TRP A 323 -18.08 6.54 6.35
CA TRP A 323 -18.28 6.77 4.92
C TRP A 323 -17.99 5.52 4.08
N ILE A 324 -16.84 4.87 4.28
CA ILE A 324 -16.56 3.58 3.61
C ILE A 324 -17.60 2.53 3.98
N GLY A 325 -18.02 2.46 5.24
CA GLY A 325 -19.15 1.63 5.68
C GLY A 325 -20.42 1.90 4.86
N SER A 326 -20.74 3.16 4.59
CA SER A 326 -21.94 3.57 3.83
C SER A 326 -21.85 3.29 2.32
N LEU A 327 -20.64 3.29 1.73
CA LEU A 327 -20.43 2.83 0.36
C LEU A 327 -20.63 1.31 0.28
N LEU A 328 -19.95 0.56 1.14
CA LEU A 328 -20.04 -0.91 1.19
C LEU A 328 -21.45 -1.42 1.50
N ALA A 329 -22.22 -0.71 2.33
CA ALA A 329 -23.61 -1.05 2.66
C ALA A 329 -24.59 -0.92 1.49
N GLN A 330 -24.16 -0.39 0.33
CA GLN A 330 -24.95 -0.43 -0.90
C GLN A 330 -24.84 -1.77 -1.63
N LEU A 331 -23.82 -2.58 -1.35
CA LEU A 331 -23.67 -3.92 -1.91
C LEU A 331 -24.70 -4.88 -1.30
N SER A 332 -25.34 -5.67 -2.16
CA SER A 332 -26.18 -6.78 -1.72
C SER A 332 -25.33 -7.94 -1.16
N PRO A 333 -25.90 -8.80 -0.30
CA PRO A 333 -25.22 -10.02 0.14
C PRO A 333 -24.75 -10.91 -1.02
N ASP A 334 -25.48 -10.91 -2.15
CA ASP A 334 -25.14 -11.69 -3.33
C ASP A 334 -23.98 -11.06 -4.13
N GLN A 335 -23.91 -9.73 -4.23
CA GLN A 335 -22.72 -9.05 -4.79
C GLN A 335 -21.46 -9.37 -3.95
N ILE A 336 -21.59 -9.41 -2.62
CA ILE A 336 -20.49 -9.80 -1.72
C ILE A 336 -20.10 -11.27 -1.92
N ARG A 337 -21.07 -12.19 -2.03
CA ARG A 337 -20.80 -13.61 -2.38
C ARG A 337 -20.09 -13.74 -3.71
N ASP A 338 -20.53 -12.98 -4.72
CA ASP A 338 -20.03 -13.07 -6.08
C ASP A 338 -18.56 -12.68 -6.21
N ALA A 339 -18.06 -11.73 -5.40
CA ALA A 339 -16.64 -11.44 -5.30
C ALA A 339 -15.80 -12.66 -4.88
N PHE A 340 -16.32 -13.48 -3.96
CA PHE A 340 -15.64 -14.71 -3.49
C PHE A 340 -15.86 -15.89 -4.43
N ARG A 341 -17.05 -16.02 -5.06
CA ARG A 341 -17.31 -17.04 -6.08
C ARG A 341 -16.41 -16.86 -7.30
N ALA A 342 -16.24 -15.61 -7.77
CA ALA A 342 -15.35 -15.28 -8.88
C ALA A 342 -13.86 -15.50 -8.56
N ALA A 343 -13.49 -15.55 -7.29
CA ALA A 343 -12.16 -15.91 -6.82
C ALA A 343 -11.97 -17.43 -6.60
N GLY A 344 -12.98 -18.25 -6.91
CA GLY A 344 -12.89 -19.71 -6.80
C GLY A 344 -12.85 -20.26 -5.36
N TYR A 345 -13.33 -19.51 -4.36
CA TYR A 345 -13.52 -20.06 -3.01
C TYR A 345 -14.61 -21.14 -3.01
N SER A 346 -14.48 -22.15 -2.14
CA SER A 346 -15.53 -23.18 -1.99
C SER A 346 -16.82 -22.57 -1.42
N PRO A 347 -18.01 -23.18 -1.64
CA PRO A 347 -19.28 -22.62 -1.15
C PRO A 347 -19.28 -22.29 0.35
N THR A 348 -18.68 -23.15 1.18
CA THR A 348 -18.55 -22.94 2.63
C THR A 348 -17.65 -21.75 2.97
N GLU A 349 -16.56 -21.55 2.22
CA GLU A 349 -15.67 -20.39 2.39
C GLU A 349 -16.33 -19.10 1.91
N VAL A 350 -17.02 -19.13 0.76
CA VAL A 350 -17.82 -18.01 0.24
C VAL A 350 -18.81 -17.52 1.29
N ASP A 351 -19.56 -18.44 1.92
CA ASP A 351 -20.53 -18.09 2.94
C ASP A 351 -19.88 -17.50 4.20
N ALA A 352 -18.79 -18.12 4.69
CA ALA A 352 -18.07 -17.64 5.86
C ALA A 352 -17.43 -16.25 5.64
N LEU A 353 -16.81 -16.03 4.48
CA LEU A 353 -16.21 -14.76 4.08
C LEU A 353 -17.27 -13.67 3.87
N THR A 354 -18.41 -14.01 3.26
CA THR A 354 -19.53 -13.09 3.06
C THR A 354 -20.07 -12.59 4.40
N GLN A 355 -20.34 -13.49 5.36
CA GLN A 355 -20.82 -13.09 6.68
C GLN A 355 -19.79 -12.25 7.44
N ALA A 356 -18.50 -12.56 7.31
CA ALA A 356 -17.43 -11.75 7.90
C ALA A 356 -17.37 -10.34 7.30
N VAL A 357 -17.48 -10.18 5.98
CA VAL A 357 -17.54 -8.86 5.32
C VAL A 357 -18.79 -8.09 5.76
N ILE A 358 -19.98 -8.71 5.76
CA ILE A 358 -21.22 -8.07 6.22
C ILE A 358 -21.10 -7.59 7.67
N SER A 359 -20.54 -8.41 8.56
CA SER A 359 -20.29 -8.04 9.97
C SER A 359 -19.35 -6.83 10.09
N ARG A 360 -18.27 -6.79 9.31
CA ARG A 360 -17.34 -5.65 9.28
C ARG A 360 -17.97 -4.37 8.72
N ILE A 361 -18.87 -4.49 7.73
CA ILE A 361 -19.66 -3.37 7.22
C ILE A 361 -20.61 -2.84 8.31
N GLN A 362 -21.21 -3.71 9.11
CA GLN A 362 -22.05 -3.33 10.26
C GLN A 362 -21.22 -2.63 11.35
N GLU A 363 -20.01 -3.12 11.68
CA GLU A 363 -19.07 -2.43 12.59
C GLU A 363 -18.85 -0.97 12.13
N LEU A 364 -18.51 -0.74 10.86
CA LEU A 364 -18.26 0.61 10.30
C LEU A 364 -19.50 1.51 10.31
N ASN A 365 -20.70 0.99 10.00
CA ASN A 365 -21.92 1.78 9.98
C ASN A 365 -22.44 2.15 11.38
N SER A 366 -22.03 1.40 12.41
CA SER A 366 -22.37 1.68 13.82
C SER A 366 -21.61 2.87 14.45
N LEU A 367 -20.62 3.44 13.74
CA LEU A 367 -19.74 4.52 14.21
C LEU A 367 -20.38 5.90 14.35
#